data_AF-A0A9E5W1N6-F1
#
_entry.id   AF-A0A9E5W1N6-F1
#
_cell.length_a   1.000
_cell.length_b   1.000
_cell.length_c   1.000
_cell.angle_alpha   90.00
_cell.angle_beta   90.00
_cell.angle_gamma   90.00
#
_symmetry.space_group_name_H-M   'P 1'
#
loop_
_entity.id
_entity.type
_entity.pdbx_description
1 polymer ?
#
loop_
_entity_poly.entity_id
_entity_poly.type
_entity_poly.pdbx_seq_one_letter_code
_entity_poly.pdbx_strand_id
1 'polypeptide(L)'
;LIPGKAFSWKGWLLGLLWTLGFIWHRGWLVSGFLPLAIGYLLLLPSLSAYLAMNFTGSSTYTSFSGVIKEMKIAVPLVALLSAAGIVLLLISSL
;
A
#
# COMPACT_ATOMS: atom_id res chain seq x y z
N LEU A 1 15.86 9.65 4.17
CA LEU A 1 14.74 10.59 4.37
C LEU A 1 13.85 10.54 3.13
N ILE A 2 12.71 9.85 3.18
CA ILE A 2 11.74 9.88 2.09
C ILE A 2 10.99 11.23 2.16
N PRO A 3 10.98 12.05 1.09
CA PRO A 3 10.27 13.31 1.09
C PRO A 3 8.76 13.07 1.24
N GLY A 4 8.14 13.85 2.12
CA GLY A 4 6.71 13.73 2.46
C GLY A 4 6.49 13.66 3.97
N LYS A 5 5.49 14.42 4.46
CA LYS A 5 5.11 14.42 5.89
C LYS A 5 4.27 13.19 6.24
N ALA A 6 3.46 12.72 5.31
CA ALA A 6 2.53 11.61 5.52
C ALA A 6 3.29 10.29 5.75
N PHE A 7 2.95 9.59 6.82
CA PHE A 7 3.51 8.26 7.11
C PHE A 7 2.94 7.21 6.17
N SER A 8 1.66 7.32 5.82
CA SER A 8 0.97 6.49 4.82
C SER A 8 1.72 6.45 3.48
N TRP A 9 2.20 7.59 2.98
CA TRP A 9 3.01 7.68 1.75
C TRP A 9 4.33 6.90 1.86
N LYS A 10 5.01 7.00 3.00
CA LYS A 10 6.28 6.29 3.25
C LYS A 10 6.05 4.78 3.32
N GLY A 11 5.00 4.36 4.03
CA GLY A 11 4.60 2.96 4.10
C GLY A 11 4.24 2.40 2.73
N TRP A 12 3.43 3.12 1.96
CA TRP A 12 3.06 2.72 0.61
C TRP A 12 4.28 2.52 -0.29
N LEU A 13 5.23 3.48 -0.29
CA LEU A 13 6.46 3.37 -1.07
C LEU A 13 7.31 2.16 -0.68
N LEU A 14 7.49 1.93 0.63
CA LEU A 14 8.25 0.77 1.12
C LEU A 14 7.57 -0.55 0.73
N GLY A 15 6.26 -0.64 0.92
CA GLY A 15 5.46 -1.79 0.50
C GLY A 15 5.53 -2.02 -1.01
N LEU A 16 5.48 -0.96 -1.82
CA LEU A 16 5.60 -1.02 -3.27
C LEU A 16 6.96 -1.55 -3.71
N LEU A 17 8.05 -1.00 -3.18
CA LEU A 17 9.40 -1.47 -3.51
C LEU A 17 9.60 -2.93 -3.14
N TRP A 18 9.13 -3.34 -1.96
CA TRP A 18 9.19 -4.74 -1.54
C TRP A 18 8.37 -5.65 -2.45
N THR A 19 7.14 -5.23 -2.80
CA THR A 19 6.24 -6.02 -3.66
C THR A 19 6.79 -6.17 -5.07
N LEU A 20 7.39 -5.13 -5.64
CA LEU A 20 8.09 -5.21 -6.92
C LEU A 20 9.25 -6.20 -6.87
N GLY A 21 10.07 -6.16 -5.81
CA GLY A 21 11.15 -7.12 -5.61
C GLY A 21 10.64 -8.57 -5.48
N PHE A 22 9.53 -8.76 -4.77
CA PHE A 22 8.88 -10.07 -4.63
C PHE A 22 8.35 -10.59 -5.98
N ILE A 23 7.65 -9.76 -6.75
CA ILE A 23 7.12 -10.11 -8.07
C ILE A 23 8.24 -10.45 -9.06
N TRP A 24 9.33 -9.67 -9.05
CA TRP A 24 10.51 -9.96 -9.86
C TRP A 24 11.10 -11.31 -9.45
N HIS A 25 11.38 -11.51 -8.15
CA HIS A 25 11.97 -12.76 -7.67
C HIS A 25 11.13 -14.00 -8.02
N ARG A 26 9.80 -13.86 -8.04
CA ARG A 26 8.87 -14.92 -8.43
C ARG A 26 8.71 -15.13 -9.94
N GLY A 27 9.22 -14.22 -10.77
CA GLY A 27 9.06 -14.29 -12.23
C GLY A 27 7.63 -14.07 -12.72
N TRP A 28 6.78 -13.39 -11.92
CA TRP A 28 5.35 -13.24 -12.23
C TRP A 28 5.03 -12.17 -13.28
N LEU A 29 6.04 -11.58 -13.91
CA LEU A 29 5.89 -10.65 -15.04
C LEU A 29 5.52 -11.36 -16.36
N VAL A 30 5.44 -12.70 -16.35
CA VAL A 30 5.02 -13.51 -17.50
C VAL A 30 3.49 -13.64 -17.54
N SER A 31 2.92 -13.69 -18.75
CA SER A 31 1.48 -13.58 -19.05
C SER A 31 0.51 -14.41 -18.19
N GLY A 32 0.94 -15.56 -17.64
CA GLY A 32 0.07 -16.41 -16.81
C GLY A 32 -0.16 -15.89 -15.39
N PHE A 33 0.75 -15.09 -14.85
CA PHE A 33 0.72 -14.61 -13.45
C PHE A 33 0.45 -13.10 -13.33
N LEU A 34 0.21 -12.43 -14.46
CA LEU A 34 0.00 -10.98 -14.50
C LEU A 34 -1.16 -10.50 -13.61
N PRO A 35 -2.35 -11.14 -13.65
CA PRO A 35 -3.47 -10.74 -12.79
C PRO A 35 -3.13 -10.87 -11.29
N LEU A 36 -2.42 -11.94 -10.94
CA LEU A 36 -1.97 -12.21 -9.59
C LEU A 36 -0.94 -11.16 -9.15
N ALA A 37 0.07 -10.84 -9.98
CA ALA A 37 1.04 -9.78 -9.72
C ALA A 37 0.39 -8.42 -9.48
N ILE A 38 -0.61 -8.06 -10.30
CA ILE A 38 -1.37 -6.81 -10.15
C ILE A 38 -2.16 -6.82 -8.83
N GLY A 39 -2.78 -7.96 -8.46
CA GLY A 39 -3.51 -8.10 -7.19
C GLY A 39 -2.61 -7.87 -5.98
N TYR A 40 -1.40 -8.44 -6.00
CA TYR A 40 -0.39 -8.19 -4.96
C TYR A 40 0.10 -6.74 -4.95
N LEU A 41 0.29 -6.10 -6.11
CA LEU A 41 0.68 -4.67 -6.22
C LEU A 41 -0.38 -3.71 -5.68
N LEU A 42 -1.64 -4.08 -5.74
CA LEU A 42 -2.74 -3.29 -5.17
C LEU A 42 -2.82 -3.50 -3.65
N LEU A 43 -2.73 -4.76 -3.20
CA LEU A 43 -3.00 -5.13 -1.82
C LEU A 43 -1.82 -4.84 -0.86
N LEU A 44 -0.61 -5.30 -1.19
CA LEU A 44 0.52 -5.24 -0.24
C LEU A 44 1.01 -3.81 0.04
N PRO A 45 1.16 -2.92 -0.95
CA PRO A 45 1.52 -1.53 -0.69
C PRO A 45 0.44 -0.79 0.08
N SER A 46 -0.83 -1.09 -0.17
CA SER A 46 -1.97 -0.54 0.58
C SER A 46 -1.93 -0.95 2.06
N LEU A 47 -1.67 -2.23 2.33
CA LEU A 47 -1.55 -2.73 3.71
C LEU A 47 -0.34 -2.09 4.43
N SER A 48 0.80 -1.97 3.76
CA SER A 48 1.97 -1.30 4.31
C SER A 48 1.71 0.18 4.60
N ALA A 49 0.98 0.88 3.72
CA ALA A 49 0.55 2.26 3.93
C ALA A 49 -0.31 2.39 5.19
N TYR A 50 -1.28 1.49 5.38
CA TYR A 50 -2.14 1.47 6.57
C TYR A 50 -1.34 1.22 7.85
N LEU A 51 -0.42 0.25 7.83
CA LEU A 51 0.42 -0.06 8.98
C LEU A 51 1.32 1.13 9.36
N ALA A 52 1.95 1.77 8.37
CA ALA A 52 2.76 2.96 8.61
C ALA A 52 1.92 4.14 9.15
N MET A 53 0.69 4.27 8.66
CA MET A 53 -0.24 5.30 9.09
C MET A 53 -0.61 5.22 10.58
N ASN A 54 -0.52 4.05 11.21
CA ASN A 54 -0.70 3.93 12.67
C ASN A 54 0.37 4.66 13.49
N PHE A 55 1.49 5.04 12.87
CA PHE A 55 2.53 5.88 13.49
C PHE A 55 2.31 7.38 13.20
N THR A 56 1.23 7.77 12.54
CA THR A 56 0.84 9.18 12.45
C THR A 56 0.57 9.72 13.86
N GLY A 57 1.16 10.87 14.20
CA GLY A 57 1.10 11.42 15.56
C GLY A 57 2.27 11.04 16.47
N SER A 58 3.13 10.09 16.08
CA SER A 58 4.32 9.72 16.87
C SER A 58 5.52 10.65 16.63
N SER A 59 5.38 11.66 15.75
CA SER A 59 6.44 12.62 15.42
C SER A 59 6.08 14.02 15.91
N THR A 60 7.09 14.83 16.23
CA THR A 60 6.94 16.25 16.58
C THR A 60 6.38 17.12 15.44
N TYR A 61 6.22 16.57 14.24
CA TYR A 61 5.71 17.27 13.05
C TYR A 61 4.20 17.17 12.85
N THR A 62 3.48 16.38 13.66
CA THR A 62 2.05 16.09 13.47
C THR A 62 1.21 16.58 14.65
N SER A 63 0.35 17.57 14.42
CA SER A 63 -0.76 17.92 15.31
C SER A 63 -1.95 16.99 15.10
N PHE A 64 -2.91 16.97 16.04
CA PHE A 64 -4.18 16.23 15.88
C PHE A 64 -4.90 16.55 14.56
N SER A 65 -4.94 17.83 14.17
CA SER A 65 -5.49 18.26 12.87
C SER A 65 -4.70 17.74 11.67
N GLY A 66 -3.37 17.61 11.80
CA GLY A 66 -2.51 17.01 10.79
C GLY A 66 -2.79 15.53 10.59
N VAL A 67 -2.98 14.79 11.69
CA VAL A 67 -3.36 13.36 11.66
C VAL A 67 -4.70 13.21 10.94
N ILE A 68 -5.76 13.92 11.36
CA ILE A 68 -7.08 13.84 10.70
C ILE A 68 -6.98 14.11 9.20
N LYS A 69 -6.19 15.12 8.80
CA LYS A 69 -6.00 15.47 7.39
C LYS A 69 -5.36 14.33 6.60
N GLU A 70 -4.36 13.65 7.18
CA GLU A 70 -3.76 12.47 6.56
C GLU A 70 -4.78 11.31 6.49
N MET A 71 -5.46 10.99 7.59
CA MET A 71 -6.42 9.88 7.63
C MET A 71 -7.55 10.06 6.62
N LYS A 72 -8.09 11.27 6.49
CA LYS A 72 -9.20 11.58 5.57
C LYS A 72 -8.87 11.26 4.10
N ILE A 73 -7.59 11.28 3.73
CA ILE A 73 -7.12 10.97 2.37
C ILE A 73 -6.64 9.52 2.30
N ALA A 74 -5.85 9.06 3.27
CA ALA A 74 -5.20 7.76 3.23
C ALA A 74 -6.18 6.59 3.39
N VAL A 75 -7.13 6.66 4.34
CA VAL A 75 -8.08 5.58 4.62
C VAL A 75 -8.91 5.18 3.40
N PRO A 76 -9.60 6.10 2.69
CA PRO A 76 -10.40 5.70 1.53
C PRO A 76 -9.55 5.12 0.40
N LEU A 77 -8.34 5.66 0.17
CA LEU A 77 -7.43 5.12 -0.84
C LEU A 77 -6.94 3.71 -0.48
N VAL A 78 -6.52 3.50 0.76
CA VAL A 78 -6.12 2.19 1.27
C VAL A 78 -7.26 1.19 1.10
N ALA A 79 -8.48 1.55 1.52
CA ALA A 79 -9.65 0.69 1.42
C ALA A 79 -9.98 0.30 -0.03
N LEU A 80 -9.96 1.28 -0.96
CA LEU A 80 -10.22 1.01 -2.37
C LEU A 80 -9.17 0.09 -3.00
N LEU A 81 -7.88 0.37 -2.76
CA LEU A 81 -6.78 -0.43 -3.32
C LEU A 81 -6.76 -1.85 -2.74
N SER A 82 -7.00 -1.98 -1.43
CA SER A 82 -7.05 -3.30 -0.78
C SER A 82 -8.25 -4.10 -1.25
N ALA A 83 -9.44 -3.50 -1.37
CA ALA A 83 -10.62 -4.16 -1.93
C ALA A 83 -10.39 -4.62 -3.38
N ALA A 84 -9.87 -3.74 -4.24
CA ALA A 84 -9.55 -4.08 -5.62
C ALA A 84 -8.51 -5.22 -5.72
N GLY A 85 -7.47 -5.17 -4.89
CA GLY A 85 -6.45 -6.22 -4.81
C GLY A 85 -7.03 -7.56 -4.36
N ILE A 86 -7.88 -7.58 -3.33
CA ILE A 86 -8.55 -8.79 -2.85
C ILE A 86 -9.44 -9.40 -3.94
N VAL A 87 -10.27 -8.59 -4.59
CA VAL A 87 -11.16 -9.06 -5.68
C VAL A 87 -10.34 -9.68 -6.80
N LEU A 88 -9.25 -9.03 -7.22
CA LEU A 88 -8.41 -9.53 -8.30
C LEU A 88 -7.69 -10.84 -7.91
N LEU A 89 -7.23 -10.96 -6.67
CA LEU A 89 -6.62 -12.19 -6.16
C LEU A 89 -7.62 -13.34 -6.09
N LEU A 90 -8.87 -13.08 -5.67
CA LEU A 90 -9.93 -14.08 -5.66
C LEU A 90 -10.23 -14.57 -7.07
N ILE A 91 -10.40 -13.67 -8.03
CA ILE A 91 -10.63 -14.02 -9.44
C ILE A 91 -9.46 -14.83 -10.02
N SER A 92 -8.22 -14.45 -9.67
CA SER A 92 -7.02 -15.15 -10.16
C SER A 92 -6.80 -16.52 -9.52
N SER A 93 -7.53 -16.84 -8.45
CA SER A 93 -7.45 -18.11 -7.72
C SER A 93 -8.51 -19.14 -8.12
N LEU A 94 -9.47 -18.73 -8.96
CA LEU A 94 -10.49 -19.58 -9.59
C LEU A 94 -9.94 -20.22 -10.87
#